data_AF-A0A7Y4T4G5-F1
#
_entry.id   AF-A0A7Y4T4G5-F1
#
_cell.length_a   1.000
_cell.length_b   1.000
_cell.length_c   1.000
_cell.angle_alpha   90.00
_cell.angle_beta   90.00
_cell.angle_gamma   90.00
#
_symmetry.space_group_name_H-M   'P 1'
#
loop_
_entity.id
_entity.type
_entity.pdbx_description
1 polymer ?
#
loop_
_entity_poly.entity_id
_entity_poly.type
_entity_poly.pdbx_seq_one_letter_code
_entity_poly.pdbx_strand_id
1 'polypeptide(L)'
;MVKSIKINEFQGSSLMLRSLTDRFQSVYVKYFLGFILLIFLNFSNKIHAQTCNCHVTFPLGNQYWSQSGIGGNGYSVDLLICVYGTLYMDVDNEKFLNCYFHMYPGSSIVIPSGKHINFTGNRFERCNNAMWNGMKVEAGGEVFLYQNTFNDAIVALDLAPNSTITVFTQNNFNRCKEGVYADKAIAKRDFLENKFYSNGMLIAPFAGQFPDFGMRLKGMVVNEVRGSYDRMMRRAINIIDNSVYVGNGL
;
A
#
# COMPACT_ATOMS: atom_id res chain seq x y z
N MET A 1 -59.67 13.11 -80.72
CA MET A 1 -58.22 12.88 -80.76
C MET A 1 -57.60 13.72 -79.65
N VAL A 2 -57.40 13.16 -78.44
CA VAL A 2 -56.89 13.87 -77.26
C VAL A 2 -55.49 13.34 -76.98
N LYS A 3 -54.47 14.21 -77.07
CA LYS A 3 -53.07 13.88 -76.74
C LYS A 3 -52.90 13.90 -75.23
N SER A 4 -52.56 12.75 -74.67
CA SER A 4 -52.09 12.59 -73.29
C SER A 4 -50.68 13.18 -73.16
N ILE A 5 -50.51 14.11 -72.20
CA ILE A 5 -49.21 14.65 -71.79
C ILE A 5 -48.71 13.76 -70.65
N LYS A 6 -47.59 13.07 -70.86
CA LYS A 6 -46.86 12.36 -69.80
C LYS A 6 -46.11 13.39 -68.96
N ILE A 7 -46.47 13.50 -67.68
CA ILE A 7 -45.70 14.20 -66.67
C ILE A 7 -44.59 13.24 -66.24
N ASN A 8 -43.34 13.55 -66.58
CA ASN A 8 -42.19 12.82 -66.08
C ASN A 8 -41.99 13.17 -64.60
N GLU A 9 -42.11 12.16 -63.76
CA GLU A 9 -41.98 12.25 -62.31
C GLU A 9 -40.57 12.67 -61.86
N PHE A 10 -40.60 13.48 -60.81
CA PHE A 10 -39.51 14.05 -60.04
C PHE A 10 -38.68 12.96 -59.31
N GLN A 11 -37.87 12.17 -60.04
CA GLN A 11 -37.03 11.12 -59.41
C GLN A 11 -35.69 11.62 -58.85
N GLY A 12 -35.26 12.85 -59.16
CA GLY A 12 -33.95 13.38 -58.75
C GLY A 12 -33.84 13.86 -57.30
N SER A 13 -34.95 14.23 -56.65
CA SER A 13 -34.94 14.86 -55.32
C SER A 13 -34.84 13.87 -54.16
N SER A 14 -35.33 12.63 -54.32
CA SER A 14 -35.33 11.63 -53.23
C SER A 14 -33.95 11.02 -52.96
N LEU A 15 -33.13 10.87 -54.00
CA LEU A 15 -31.74 10.40 -53.91
C LEU A 15 -30.82 11.43 -53.23
N MET A 16 -31.05 12.71 -53.50
CA MET A 16 -30.28 13.80 -52.88
C MET A 16 -30.58 13.91 -51.37
N LEU A 17 -31.86 13.78 -50.99
CA LEU A 17 -32.28 13.80 -49.58
C LEU A 17 -31.71 12.62 -48.79
N ARG A 18 -31.69 11.40 -49.36
CA ARG A 18 -31.08 10.22 -48.71
C ARG A 18 -29.58 10.37 -48.51
N SER A 19 -28.87 10.85 -49.53
CA SER A 19 -27.43 11.12 -49.43
C SER A 19 -27.07 12.18 -48.39
N LEU A 20 -27.94 13.17 -48.18
CA LEU A 20 -27.73 14.20 -47.15
C LEU A 20 -27.97 13.63 -45.75
N THR A 21 -29.07 12.87 -45.54
CA THR A 21 -29.35 12.24 -44.24
C THR A 21 -28.26 11.27 -43.79
N ASP A 22 -27.68 10.48 -44.70
CA ASP A 22 -26.61 9.53 -44.36
C ASP A 22 -25.32 10.26 -43.95
N ARG A 23 -25.00 11.38 -44.60
CA ARG A 23 -23.86 12.23 -44.22
C ARG A 23 -24.06 12.91 -42.87
N PHE A 24 -25.28 13.39 -42.59
CA PHE A 24 -25.61 14.00 -41.30
C PHE A 24 -25.54 12.99 -40.15
N GLN A 25 -26.06 11.78 -40.34
CA GLN A 25 -25.94 10.71 -39.33
C GLN A 25 -24.48 10.30 -39.08
N SER A 26 -23.67 10.15 -40.13
CA SER A 26 -22.25 9.80 -40.01
C SER A 26 -21.46 10.84 -39.22
N VAL A 27 -21.72 12.13 -39.45
CA VAL A 27 -21.05 13.23 -38.75
C VAL A 27 -21.45 13.26 -37.28
N TYR A 28 -22.75 13.11 -36.97
CA TYR A 28 -23.24 13.14 -35.59
C TYR A 28 -22.69 11.97 -34.75
N VAL A 29 -22.62 10.77 -35.32
CA VAL A 29 -22.07 9.58 -34.66
C VAL A 29 -20.58 9.78 -34.35
N LYS A 30 -19.79 10.37 -35.27
CA LYS A 30 -18.37 10.65 -35.04
C LYS A 30 -18.14 11.65 -33.91
N TYR A 31 -18.92 12.73 -33.87
CA TYR A 31 -18.82 13.72 -32.78
C TYR A 31 -19.28 13.15 -31.44
N PHE A 32 -20.35 12.36 -31.43
CA PHE A 32 -20.84 11.70 -30.21
C PHE A 32 -19.81 10.70 -29.65
N LEU A 33 -19.19 9.88 -30.51
CA LEU A 33 -18.11 8.97 -30.10
C LEU A 33 -16.87 9.73 -29.60
N GLY A 34 -16.50 10.82 -30.27
CA GLY A 34 -15.40 11.69 -29.81
C GLY A 34 -15.68 12.35 -28.46
N PHE A 35 -16.93 12.76 -28.21
CA PHE A 35 -17.36 13.32 -26.93
C PHE A 35 -17.35 12.27 -25.81
N ILE A 36 -17.81 11.04 -26.07
CA ILE A 36 -17.71 9.92 -25.14
C ILE A 36 -16.23 9.63 -24.81
N LEU A 37 -15.36 9.58 -25.81
CA LEU A 37 -13.92 9.37 -25.60
C LEU A 37 -13.31 10.49 -24.73
N LEU A 38 -13.68 11.75 -24.97
CA LEU A 38 -13.27 12.89 -24.15
C LEU A 38 -13.78 12.80 -22.70
N ILE A 39 -15.00 12.33 -22.48
CA ILE A 39 -15.53 12.07 -21.13
C ILE A 39 -14.71 10.98 -20.46
N PHE A 40 -14.43 9.87 -21.15
CA PHE A 40 -13.60 8.78 -20.62
C PHE A 40 -12.18 9.26 -20.27
N LEU A 41 -11.54 10.04 -21.14
CA LEU A 41 -10.21 10.61 -20.88
C LEU A 41 -10.21 11.57 -19.68
N ASN A 42 -11.26 12.40 -19.53
CA ASN A 42 -11.40 13.29 -18.38
C ASN A 42 -11.73 12.54 -17.09
N PHE A 43 -12.51 11.46 -17.16
CA PHE A 43 -12.79 10.61 -16.01
C PHE A 43 -11.54 9.84 -15.56
N SER A 44 -10.75 9.30 -16.49
CA SER A 44 -9.47 8.65 -16.16
C SER A 44 -8.49 9.59 -15.47
N ASN A 45 -8.45 10.87 -15.86
CA ASN A 45 -7.57 11.87 -15.23
C ASN A 45 -8.03 12.33 -13.84
N LYS A 46 -9.29 12.09 -13.45
CA LYS A 46 -9.83 12.44 -12.12
C LYS A 46 -9.83 11.29 -11.11
N ILE A 47 -9.34 10.11 -11.49
CA ILE A 47 -9.18 8.98 -10.57
C ILE A 47 -7.93 9.22 -9.70
N HIS A 48 -8.13 10.05 -8.67
CA HIS A 48 -7.50 10.00 -7.35
C HIS A 48 -5.97 10.12 -7.33
N ALA A 49 -5.46 11.35 -7.42
CA ALA A 49 -4.25 11.70 -6.69
C ALA A 49 -4.66 12.07 -5.25
N GLN A 50 -4.74 11.09 -4.35
CA GLN A 50 -4.71 11.37 -2.90
C GLN A 50 -3.30 11.84 -2.55
N THR A 51 -3.03 13.13 -2.81
CA THR A 51 -1.77 13.75 -2.39
C THR A 51 -1.78 13.84 -0.87
N CYS A 52 -0.88 13.10 -0.23
CA CYS A 52 -0.58 13.32 1.19
C CYS A 52 -0.12 14.76 1.37
N ASN A 53 -0.79 15.51 2.24
CA ASN A 53 -0.35 16.86 2.56
C ASN A 53 0.81 16.76 3.55
N CYS A 54 2.01 17.11 3.10
CA CYS A 54 3.27 16.87 3.82
C CYS A 54 3.95 18.20 4.13
N HIS A 55 4.03 18.59 5.41
CA HIS A 55 4.81 19.75 5.84
C HIS A 55 6.33 19.43 5.97
N VAL A 56 6.68 18.15 6.19
CA VAL A 56 8.07 17.66 6.19
C VAL A 56 8.17 16.56 5.14
N THR A 57 9.04 16.75 4.15
CA THR A 57 9.28 15.78 3.07
C THR A 57 10.70 15.26 3.17
N PHE A 58 10.86 13.93 3.19
CA PHE A 58 12.17 13.28 3.04
C PHE A 58 12.25 12.75 1.60
N PRO A 59 12.96 13.44 0.70
CA PRO A 59 13.14 12.96 -0.67
C PRO A 59 13.94 11.64 -0.74
N LEU A 60 13.75 10.96 -1.88
CA LEU A 60 14.42 9.72 -2.29
C LEU A 60 15.90 9.69 -1.92
N GLY A 61 16.30 8.70 -1.10
CA GLY A 61 17.70 8.43 -0.77
C GLY A 61 18.24 9.14 0.46
N ASN A 62 17.40 9.86 1.21
CA ASN A 62 17.88 10.54 2.41
C ASN A 62 18.02 9.60 3.60
N GLN A 63 19.24 9.56 4.14
CA GLN A 63 19.50 9.08 5.49
C GLN A 63 18.89 10.09 6.48
N TYR A 64 18.15 9.61 7.48
CA TYR A 64 17.73 10.48 8.57
C TYR A 64 18.95 10.80 9.45
N TRP A 65 19.52 11.99 9.29
CA TRP A 65 20.57 12.52 10.15
C TRP A 65 19.93 13.47 11.16
N SER A 66 19.92 13.11 12.44
CA SER A 66 19.57 14.06 13.52
C SER A 66 20.74 15.03 13.75
N GLN A 67 20.95 15.99 12.84
CA GLN A 67 21.83 17.14 13.09
C GLN A 67 21.09 18.21 13.90
N SER A 68 20.85 17.91 15.18
CA SER A 68 20.61 18.93 16.20
C SER A 68 20.79 18.32 17.59
N GLY A 69 22.05 18.19 18.02
CA GLY A 69 22.43 18.36 19.44
C GLY A 69 21.76 17.48 20.50
N ILE A 70 21.27 16.29 20.18
CA ILE A 70 20.82 15.32 21.19
C ILE A 70 21.79 14.13 21.18
N GLY A 71 22.74 14.13 22.11
CA GLY A 71 23.50 12.92 22.40
C GLY A 71 22.56 11.86 23.00
N GLY A 72 22.58 10.64 22.45
CA GLY A 72 22.03 9.41 23.02
C GLY A 72 20.57 9.44 23.50
N ASN A 73 19.68 8.66 22.85
CA ASN A 73 18.25 8.53 23.16
C ASN A 73 17.38 9.72 22.70
N GLY A 74 17.40 10.02 21.39
CA GLY A 74 16.46 10.97 20.80
C GLY A 74 15.02 10.46 20.81
N TYR A 75 14.09 11.42 20.87
CA TYR A 75 12.65 11.18 20.72
C TYR A 75 12.12 12.04 19.59
N SER A 76 11.36 11.40 18.70
CA SER A 76 10.55 12.02 17.67
C SER A 76 9.08 11.80 18.04
N VAL A 77 8.34 12.86 18.34
CA VAL A 77 6.98 12.77 18.90
C VAL A 77 5.99 13.58 18.06
N ASP A 78 4.82 13.01 17.79
CA ASP A 78 3.69 13.66 17.09
C ASP A 78 4.08 14.29 15.73
N LEU A 79 5.06 13.70 15.04
CA LEU A 79 5.52 14.18 13.74
C LEU A 79 4.74 13.55 12.59
N LEU A 80 4.47 14.35 11.55
CA LEU A 80 4.04 13.85 10.24
C LEU A 80 5.26 13.74 9.33
N ILE A 81 5.58 12.52 8.90
CA ILE A 81 6.77 12.16 8.14
C ILE A 81 6.34 11.61 6.78
N CYS A 82 6.79 12.22 5.69
CA CYS A 82 6.51 11.69 4.35
C CYS A 82 7.75 11.06 3.74
N VAL A 83 7.62 9.79 3.34
CA VAL A 83 8.70 8.97 2.81
C VAL A 83 8.49 8.74 1.32
N TYR A 84 9.45 9.23 0.53
CA TYR A 84 9.55 8.96 -0.89
C TYR A 84 10.75 8.03 -1.11
N GLY A 85 10.52 6.84 -1.69
CA GLY A 85 11.57 5.83 -1.82
C GLY A 85 11.97 5.21 -0.48
N THR A 86 13.26 5.05 -0.24
CA THR A 86 13.76 4.34 0.95
C THR A 86 14.28 5.31 2.01
N LEU A 87 13.67 5.27 3.19
CA LEU A 87 14.17 5.93 4.39
C LEU A 87 15.10 4.99 5.16
N TYR A 88 16.37 5.36 5.26
CA TYR A 88 17.34 4.64 6.07
C TYR A 88 17.40 5.24 7.48
N MET A 89 17.05 4.44 8.48
CA MET A 89 17.13 4.80 9.91
C MET A 89 18.55 4.55 10.43
N ASP A 90 19.51 5.38 10.01
CA ASP A 90 20.94 5.25 10.37
C ASP A 90 21.28 5.88 11.73
N VAL A 91 20.29 5.99 12.62
CA VAL A 91 20.43 6.48 13.99
C VAL A 91 20.22 5.32 14.96
N ASP A 92 20.96 5.30 16.06
CA ASP A 92 20.86 4.24 17.06
C ASP A 92 20.08 4.71 18.28
N ASN A 93 19.21 3.85 18.81
CA ASN A 93 18.34 4.09 19.97
C ASN A 93 17.37 5.28 19.82
N GLU A 94 16.93 5.57 18.59
CA GLU A 94 15.90 6.59 18.32
C GLU A 94 14.50 6.03 18.61
N LYS A 95 13.64 6.87 19.20
CA LYS A 95 12.26 6.52 19.54
C LYS A 95 11.27 7.41 18.79
N PHE A 96 10.42 6.80 17.99
CA PHE A 96 9.28 7.45 17.35
C PHE A 96 8.01 7.16 18.15
N LEU A 97 7.37 8.20 18.65
CA LEU A 97 6.17 8.13 19.47
C LEU A 97 5.03 8.85 18.74
N ASN A 98 3.91 8.17 18.51
CA ASN A 98 2.69 8.76 17.93
C ASN A 98 2.90 9.51 16.61
N CYS A 99 3.93 9.15 15.84
CA CYS A 99 4.19 9.77 14.54
C CYS A 99 3.32 9.14 13.44
N TYR A 100 3.11 9.92 12.37
CA TYR A 100 2.36 9.53 11.20
C TYR A 100 3.29 9.46 9.97
N PHE A 101 3.54 8.27 9.48
CA PHE A 101 4.36 8.00 8.31
C PHE A 101 3.47 7.85 7.07
N HIS A 102 3.59 8.82 6.17
CA HIS A 102 2.98 8.87 4.86
C HIS A 102 3.93 8.24 3.83
N MET A 103 3.59 7.03 3.40
CA MET A 103 4.43 6.15 2.59
C MET A 103 4.02 6.20 1.12
N TYR A 104 4.83 6.81 0.26
CA TYR A 104 4.53 6.85 -1.18
C TYR A 104 4.59 5.46 -1.83
N PRO A 105 3.96 5.27 -3.00
CA PRO A 105 4.00 3.99 -3.71
C PRO A 105 5.44 3.47 -3.87
N GLY A 106 5.68 2.22 -3.50
CA GLY A 106 7.00 1.59 -3.56
C GLY A 106 8.04 2.10 -2.55
N SER A 107 7.66 2.98 -1.61
CA SER A 107 8.56 3.43 -0.54
C SER A 107 8.81 2.34 0.50
N SER A 108 9.89 2.47 1.26
CA SER A 108 10.28 1.55 2.33
C SER A 108 10.98 2.27 3.48
N ILE A 109 10.96 1.64 4.65
CA ILE A 109 11.83 2.00 5.77
C ILE A 109 12.86 0.88 5.92
N VAL A 110 14.12 1.22 6.10
CA VAL A 110 15.20 0.25 6.35
C VAL A 110 15.84 0.56 7.69
N ILE A 111 15.91 -0.45 8.56
CA ILE A 111 16.68 -0.45 9.80
C ILE A 111 17.97 -1.24 9.52
N PRO A 112 19.12 -0.56 9.38
CA PRO A 112 20.39 -1.20 9.06
C PRO A 112 20.94 -2.05 10.22
N SER A 113 21.98 -2.82 9.91
CA SER A 113 22.74 -3.58 10.90
C SER A 113 23.28 -2.68 12.02
N GLY A 114 23.19 -3.14 13.27
CA GLY A 114 23.70 -2.45 14.45
C GLY A 114 22.84 -1.26 14.91
N LYS A 115 21.68 -1.03 14.30
CA LYS A 115 20.76 0.05 14.69
C LYS A 115 19.56 -0.51 15.46
N HIS A 116 19.16 0.21 16.50
CA HIS A 116 18.04 -0.13 17.36
C HIS A 116 17.00 0.98 17.28
N ILE A 117 15.82 0.69 16.71
CA ILE A 117 14.75 1.69 16.55
C ILE A 117 13.50 1.26 17.31
N ASN A 118 12.88 2.22 17.99
CA ASN A 118 11.61 2.01 18.68
C ASN A 118 10.50 2.79 18.00
N PHE A 119 9.43 2.09 17.65
CA PHE A 119 8.17 2.68 17.25
C PHE A 119 7.10 2.33 18.28
N THR A 120 6.52 3.37 18.89
CA THR A 120 5.36 3.25 19.77
C THR A 120 4.20 4.14 19.30
N GLY A 121 3.02 3.57 19.11
CA GLY A 121 1.81 4.33 18.76
C GLY A 121 1.83 4.97 17.37
N ASN A 122 2.74 4.57 16.49
CA ASN A 122 2.88 5.20 15.17
C ASN A 122 1.89 4.62 14.16
N ARG A 123 1.60 5.40 13.12
CA ARG A 123 0.78 4.97 11.99
C ARG A 123 1.56 5.09 10.70
N PHE A 124 1.66 3.99 9.97
CA PHE A 124 2.27 3.90 8.64
C PHE A 124 1.16 3.70 7.62
N GLU A 125 1.00 4.64 6.71
CA GLU A 125 -0.08 4.62 5.75
C GLU A 125 0.38 5.05 4.38
N ARG A 126 -0.14 4.37 3.35
CA ARG A 126 0.12 4.74 1.97
C ARG A 126 -0.30 6.17 1.65
N CYS A 127 0.40 6.75 0.69
CA CYS A 127 -0.04 7.90 -0.08
C CYS A 127 -0.49 7.43 -1.47
N ASN A 128 -1.49 8.09 -2.04
CA ASN A 128 -2.10 7.70 -3.32
C ASN A 128 -2.68 6.27 -3.29
N ASN A 129 -3.06 5.73 -4.45
CA ASN A 129 -3.83 4.47 -4.56
C ASN A 129 -2.97 3.20 -4.70
N ALA A 130 -1.75 3.19 -4.16
CA ALA A 130 -0.86 2.04 -4.29
C ALA A 130 -0.16 1.73 -2.97
N MET A 131 0.18 0.46 -2.79
CA MET A 131 0.86 -0.05 -1.61
C MET A 131 2.32 0.43 -1.56
N TRP A 132 2.84 0.53 -0.35
CA TRP A 132 4.26 0.73 -0.08
C TRP A 132 4.93 -0.62 0.24
N ASN A 133 6.25 -0.71 0.12
CA ASN A 133 6.93 -2.00 0.17
C ASN A 133 6.96 -2.60 1.57
N GLY A 134 7.15 -1.77 2.60
CA GLY A 134 7.29 -2.26 3.96
C GLY A 134 8.42 -1.64 4.77
N MET A 135 8.52 -2.09 6.02
CA MET A 135 9.68 -1.89 6.87
C MET A 135 10.58 -3.12 6.82
N LYS A 136 11.83 -2.95 6.42
CA LYS A 136 12.84 -4.00 6.39
C LYS A 136 13.83 -3.81 7.55
N VAL A 137 14.03 -4.87 8.32
CA VAL A 137 15.07 -4.92 9.36
C VAL A 137 16.18 -5.84 8.86
N GLU A 138 17.36 -5.28 8.67
CA GLU A 138 18.50 -6.02 8.14
C GLU A 138 19.16 -6.90 9.20
N ALA A 139 20.05 -7.79 8.78
CA ALA A 139 20.76 -8.68 9.69
C ALA A 139 21.53 -7.87 10.75
N GLY A 140 21.31 -8.17 12.03
CA GLY A 140 21.88 -7.42 13.16
C GLY A 140 21.20 -6.09 13.47
N GLY A 141 20.15 -5.70 12.74
CA GLY A 141 19.27 -4.59 13.13
C GLY A 141 18.26 -5.02 14.18
N GLU A 142 17.78 -4.09 14.99
CA GLU A 142 16.80 -4.33 16.06
C GLU A 142 15.61 -3.36 15.98
N VAL A 143 14.41 -3.90 16.19
CA VAL A 143 13.19 -3.09 16.27
C VAL A 143 12.37 -3.40 17.53
N PHE A 144 11.78 -2.36 18.09
CA PHE A 144 10.74 -2.41 19.11
C PHE A 144 9.44 -1.86 18.54
N LEU A 145 8.36 -2.65 18.57
CA LEU A 145 7.06 -2.29 18.00
C LEU A 145 5.93 -2.49 19.01
N TYR A 146 5.39 -1.38 19.52
CA TYR A 146 4.26 -1.37 20.43
C TYR A 146 3.13 -0.46 19.95
N GLN A 147 1.90 -0.99 19.86
CA GLN A 147 0.71 -0.19 19.50
C GLN A 147 0.79 0.53 18.14
N ASN A 148 1.57 0.04 17.19
CA ASN A 148 1.67 0.67 15.87
C ASN A 148 0.57 0.18 14.92
N THR A 149 0.28 0.95 13.88
CA THR A 149 -0.66 0.59 12.82
C THR A 149 0.04 0.65 11.47
N PHE A 150 0.04 -0.47 10.74
CA PHE A 150 0.56 -0.60 9.39
C PHE A 150 -0.60 -0.79 8.42
N ASN A 151 -0.75 0.14 7.47
CA ASN A 151 -1.81 0.12 6.47
C ASN A 151 -1.23 -0.06 5.06
N ASP A 152 -1.85 -0.94 4.27
CA ASP A 152 -1.62 -1.03 2.82
C ASP A 152 -0.15 -1.27 2.41
N ALA A 153 0.57 -2.10 3.17
CA ALA A 153 1.94 -2.51 2.86
C ALA A 153 1.99 -3.83 2.09
N ILE A 154 2.95 -4.00 1.19
CA ILE A 154 3.20 -5.30 0.53
C ILE A 154 3.66 -6.30 1.59
N VAL A 155 4.71 -5.97 2.34
CA VAL A 155 5.13 -6.72 3.54
C VAL A 155 5.32 -5.70 4.65
N ALA A 156 4.40 -5.57 5.60
CA ALA A 156 4.49 -4.46 6.57
C ALA A 156 5.77 -4.52 7.41
N LEU A 157 6.17 -5.72 7.85
CA LEU A 157 7.43 -5.96 8.54
C LEU A 157 8.16 -7.16 7.92
N ASP A 158 9.36 -6.91 7.39
CA ASP A 158 10.27 -7.90 6.80
C ASP A 158 11.54 -8.00 7.67
N LEU A 159 11.70 -9.13 8.35
CA LEU A 159 12.81 -9.42 9.26
C LEU A 159 13.80 -10.36 8.59
N ALA A 160 15.00 -9.86 8.29
CA ALA A 160 16.09 -10.64 7.73
C ALA A 160 16.71 -11.62 8.75
N PRO A 161 17.49 -12.63 8.31
CA PRO A 161 18.22 -13.51 9.21
C PRO A 161 19.10 -12.76 10.21
N ASN A 162 19.06 -13.18 11.47
CA ASN A 162 19.75 -12.54 12.60
C ASN A 162 19.35 -11.09 12.89
N SER A 163 18.25 -10.58 12.31
CA SER A 163 17.59 -9.38 12.83
C SER A 163 16.89 -9.68 14.16
N THR A 164 16.67 -8.65 14.97
CA THR A 164 16.05 -8.79 16.29
C THR A 164 14.75 -8.01 16.37
N ILE A 165 13.73 -8.65 16.97
CA ILE A 165 12.51 -7.98 17.40
C ILE A 165 12.37 -8.11 18.92
N THR A 166 12.37 -6.95 19.60
CA THR A 166 12.45 -6.90 21.06
C THR A 166 11.10 -6.90 21.73
N VAL A 167 10.15 -6.15 21.17
CA VAL A 167 8.73 -6.16 21.54
C VAL A 167 7.92 -6.16 20.27
N PHE A 168 6.86 -6.97 20.26
CA PHE A 168 5.90 -7.02 19.18
C PHE A 168 4.50 -7.20 19.76
N THR A 169 3.92 -6.10 20.23
CA THR A 169 2.68 -6.16 21.02
C THR A 169 1.67 -5.11 20.58
N GLN A 170 0.40 -5.51 20.50
CA GLN A 170 -0.74 -4.64 20.19
C GLN A 170 -0.64 -3.88 18.85
N ASN A 171 0.11 -4.41 17.87
CA ASN A 171 0.21 -3.80 16.54
C ASN A 171 -0.96 -4.21 15.63
N ASN A 172 -1.39 -3.31 14.75
CA ASN A 172 -2.43 -3.55 13.77
C ASN A 172 -1.85 -3.59 12.35
N PHE A 173 -2.27 -4.56 11.55
CA PHE A 173 -1.87 -4.75 10.16
C PHE A 173 -3.13 -4.78 9.30
N ASN A 174 -3.41 -3.70 8.58
CA ASN A 174 -4.63 -3.55 7.79
C ASN A 174 -4.31 -3.58 6.30
N ARG A 175 -5.02 -4.41 5.52
CA ARG A 175 -4.84 -4.53 4.07
C ARG A 175 -3.38 -4.73 3.66
N CYS A 176 -2.58 -5.38 4.49
CA CYS A 176 -1.21 -5.73 4.13
C CYS A 176 -1.27 -7.05 3.34
N LYS A 177 -0.51 -7.17 2.24
CA LYS A 177 -0.46 -8.45 1.51
C LYS A 177 0.15 -9.53 2.41
N GLU A 178 1.22 -9.16 3.11
CA GLU A 178 1.76 -9.90 4.25
C GLU A 178 1.95 -8.94 5.43
N GLY A 179 1.47 -9.33 6.61
CA GLY A 179 1.69 -8.53 7.83
C GLY A 179 3.13 -8.62 8.30
N VAL A 180 3.59 -9.82 8.63
CA VAL A 180 4.98 -10.08 9.05
C VAL A 180 5.58 -11.19 8.21
N TYR A 181 6.77 -10.97 7.67
CA TYR A 181 7.66 -12.00 7.17
C TYR A 181 8.93 -12.02 8.01
N ALA A 182 9.33 -13.20 8.47
CA ALA A 182 10.56 -13.37 9.24
C ALA A 182 11.29 -14.65 8.82
N ASP A 183 12.57 -14.52 8.44
CA ASP A 183 13.46 -15.65 8.14
C ASP A 183 14.62 -15.65 9.13
N LYS A 184 14.65 -16.62 10.05
CA LYS A 184 15.68 -16.78 11.10
C LYS A 184 15.95 -15.50 11.90
N ALA A 185 14.90 -14.72 12.11
CA ALA A 185 14.95 -13.58 13.02
C ALA A 185 14.91 -14.04 14.48
N ILE A 186 15.31 -13.17 15.40
CA ILE A 186 15.38 -13.44 16.83
C ILE A 186 14.27 -12.65 17.52
N ALA A 187 13.32 -13.34 18.15
CA ALA A 187 12.38 -12.71 19.06
C ALA A 187 12.94 -12.74 20.49
N LYS A 188 13.07 -11.58 21.13
CA LYS A 188 13.44 -11.52 22.56
C LYS A 188 12.23 -11.70 23.49
N ARG A 189 11.01 -11.53 22.97
CA ARG A 189 9.75 -11.62 23.71
C ARG A 189 8.63 -12.19 22.84
N ASP A 190 7.54 -12.55 23.48
CA ASP A 190 6.34 -13.09 22.85
C ASP A 190 5.60 -12.06 22.00
N PHE A 191 4.85 -12.57 21.03
CA PHE A 191 4.08 -11.77 20.07
C PHE A 191 2.64 -11.71 20.54
N LEU A 192 2.29 -10.66 21.27
CA LEU A 192 1.02 -10.61 21.99
C LEU A 192 0.06 -9.55 21.42
N GLU A 193 -1.22 -9.92 21.32
CA GLU A 193 -2.33 -9.01 21.00
C GLU A 193 -2.21 -8.27 19.66
N ASN A 194 -1.44 -8.79 18.71
CA ASN A 194 -1.34 -8.21 17.37
C ASN A 194 -2.57 -8.58 16.54
N LYS A 195 -2.97 -7.70 15.63
CA LYS A 195 -4.20 -7.82 14.85
C LYS A 195 -3.92 -7.71 13.36
N PHE A 196 -4.41 -8.67 12.60
CA PHE A 196 -4.20 -8.78 11.15
C PHE A 196 -5.55 -8.76 10.45
N TYR A 197 -5.89 -7.61 9.88
CA TYR A 197 -7.19 -7.36 9.26
C TYR A 197 -7.07 -7.18 7.76
N SER A 198 -7.96 -7.83 7.02
CA SER A 198 -8.08 -7.56 5.59
C SER A 198 -8.77 -6.24 5.36
N ASN A 199 -9.80 -5.86 6.15
CA ASN A 199 -10.59 -4.63 5.96
C ASN A 199 -10.91 -4.34 4.48
N GLY A 200 -11.17 -5.38 3.69
CA GLY A 200 -11.43 -5.32 2.26
C GLY A 200 -10.37 -6.00 1.38
N MET A 201 -10.45 -5.73 0.08
CA MET A 201 -9.48 -6.21 -0.90
C MET A 201 -8.22 -5.36 -0.88
N LEU A 202 -7.10 -5.99 -1.24
CA LEU A 202 -5.85 -5.31 -1.53
C LEU A 202 -6.05 -4.30 -2.67
N ILE A 203 -5.20 -3.29 -2.67
CA ILE A 203 -5.13 -2.26 -3.71
C ILE A 203 -3.92 -2.52 -4.62
N ALA A 204 -3.65 -1.62 -5.58
CA ALA A 204 -2.52 -1.78 -6.49
C ALA A 204 -1.18 -1.98 -5.74
N PRO A 205 -0.32 -2.91 -6.17
CA PRO A 205 -0.38 -3.65 -7.43
C PRO A 205 -1.19 -4.97 -7.37
N PHE A 206 -1.81 -5.29 -6.23
CA PHE A 206 -2.57 -6.54 -6.00
C PHE A 206 -4.07 -6.30 -5.97
N ALA A 207 -4.57 -5.30 -6.72
CA ALA A 207 -5.95 -4.85 -6.65
C ALA A 207 -6.95 -6.02 -6.79
N GLY A 208 -7.88 -6.12 -5.85
CA GLY A 208 -8.93 -7.15 -5.86
C GLY A 208 -8.53 -8.50 -5.25
N GLN A 209 -7.28 -8.66 -4.82
CA GLN A 209 -6.83 -9.86 -4.10
C GLN A 209 -7.09 -9.73 -2.60
N PHE A 210 -7.16 -10.86 -1.89
CA PHE A 210 -7.14 -10.86 -0.42
C PHE A 210 -5.70 -10.94 0.10
N PRO A 211 -5.44 -10.48 1.35
CA PRO A 211 -4.16 -10.72 2.02
C PRO A 211 -3.75 -12.19 2.00
N ASP A 212 -2.46 -12.44 1.75
CA ASP A 212 -1.92 -13.79 1.74
C ASP A 212 -1.71 -14.31 3.18
N PHE A 213 -1.00 -13.53 4.01
CA PHE A 213 -0.58 -13.97 5.34
C PHE A 213 -0.71 -12.88 6.40
N GLY A 214 -1.17 -13.25 7.59
CA GLY A 214 -0.96 -12.43 8.79
C GLY A 214 0.52 -12.44 9.17
N MET A 215 1.04 -13.64 9.48
CA MET A 215 2.46 -13.88 9.72
C MET A 215 2.98 -15.07 8.92
N ARG A 216 4.21 -14.94 8.39
CA ARG A 216 4.98 -16.03 7.80
C ARG A 216 6.34 -16.10 8.48
N LEU A 217 6.52 -17.12 9.31
CA LEU A 217 7.69 -17.29 10.18
C LEU A 217 8.48 -18.51 9.73
N LYS A 218 9.76 -18.32 9.42
CA LYS A 218 10.67 -19.37 8.93
C LYS A 218 11.91 -19.44 9.80
N GLY A 219 12.22 -20.62 10.34
CA GLY A 219 13.38 -20.83 11.22
C GLY A 219 13.46 -19.88 12.43
N MET A 220 12.32 -19.39 12.92
CA MET A 220 12.23 -18.42 14.01
C MET A 220 11.66 -19.09 15.26
N VAL A 221 12.26 -18.82 16.41
CA VAL A 221 11.77 -19.31 17.70
C VAL A 221 11.01 -18.19 18.40
N VAL A 222 9.73 -18.42 18.69
CA VAL A 222 8.87 -17.50 19.44
C VAL A 222 8.10 -18.35 20.44
N ASN A 223 8.13 -18.02 21.74
CA ASN A 223 7.47 -18.87 22.72
C ASN A 223 5.95 -18.79 22.53
N GLU A 224 5.37 -17.59 22.51
CA GLU A 224 3.94 -17.39 22.30
C GLU A 224 3.63 -16.41 21.16
N VAL A 225 2.62 -16.76 20.34
CA VAL A 225 1.99 -15.87 19.37
C VAL A 225 0.49 -15.83 19.65
N ARG A 226 0.01 -14.67 20.13
CA ARG A 226 -1.39 -14.40 20.40
C ARG A 226 -1.84 -13.19 19.59
N GLY A 227 -2.95 -13.31 18.89
CA GLY A 227 -3.45 -12.23 18.05
C GLY A 227 -4.81 -12.51 17.46
N SER A 228 -5.39 -11.52 16.79
CA SER A 228 -6.65 -11.67 16.06
C SER A 228 -6.39 -11.62 14.56
N TYR A 229 -7.07 -12.49 13.81
CA TYR A 229 -6.93 -12.59 12.37
C TYR A 229 -8.30 -12.52 11.70
N ASP A 230 -8.37 -11.80 10.59
CA ASP A 230 -9.57 -11.77 9.76
C ASP A 230 -9.69 -13.06 8.93
N ARG A 231 -10.93 -13.53 8.75
CA ARG A 231 -11.27 -14.77 8.01
C ARG A 231 -11.00 -14.65 6.51
N MET A 232 -10.86 -13.44 5.99
CA MET A 232 -10.63 -13.21 4.56
C MET A 232 -9.16 -13.42 4.15
N MET A 233 -8.22 -13.56 5.09
CA MET A 233 -6.83 -13.87 4.77
C MET A 233 -6.67 -15.32 4.32
N ARG A 234 -5.73 -15.60 3.40
CA ARG A 234 -5.49 -16.99 2.96
C ARG A 234 -5.01 -17.87 4.11
N ARG A 235 -4.10 -17.37 4.95
CA ARG A 235 -3.67 -18.02 6.21
C ARG A 235 -3.32 -16.98 7.28
N ALA A 236 -3.73 -17.24 8.52
CA ALA A 236 -3.40 -16.41 9.66
C ALA A 236 -1.89 -16.45 9.98
N ILE A 237 -1.37 -17.65 10.23
CA ILE A 237 0.05 -17.89 10.53
C ILE A 237 0.53 -19.04 9.63
N ASN A 238 1.70 -18.88 9.02
CA ASN A 238 2.40 -19.92 8.29
C ASN A 238 3.79 -20.14 8.91
N ILE A 239 4.03 -21.35 9.43
CA ILE A 239 5.27 -21.71 10.13
C ILE A 239 6.10 -22.63 9.23
N ILE A 240 7.36 -22.28 8.99
CA ILE A 240 8.28 -22.96 8.08
C ILE A 240 9.56 -23.33 8.85
N ASP A 241 10.14 -24.50 8.55
CA ASP A 241 11.45 -24.98 9.02
C ASP A 241 11.67 -24.97 10.55
N ASN A 242 11.12 -25.95 11.28
CA ASN A 242 11.35 -26.22 12.72
C ASN A 242 11.22 -25.02 13.67
N SER A 243 10.54 -23.96 13.25
CA SER A 243 10.14 -22.86 14.11
C SER A 243 9.27 -23.41 15.25
N VAL A 244 9.72 -23.26 16.49
CA VAL A 244 9.00 -23.74 17.67
C VAL A 244 8.00 -22.67 18.08
N TYR A 245 6.73 -23.03 18.06
CA TYR A 245 5.60 -22.25 18.57
C TYR A 245 5.02 -23.02 19.76
N VAL A 246 4.87 -22.35 20.91
CA VAL A 246 4.22 -22.90 22.10
C VAL A 246 3.06 -21.97 22.47
N GLY A 247 1.97 -21.99 21.70
CA GLY A 247 0.79 -21.16 22.02
C GLY A 247 -0.54 -21.87 21.80
N ASN A 248 -1.43 -21.72 22.78
CA ASN A 248 -2.81 -22.21 22.69
C ASN A 248 -3.63 -21.26 21.80
N GLY A 249 -4.20 -21.80 20.72
CA GLY A 249 -5.12 -21.05 19.86
C GLY A 249 -6.48 -20.85 20.52
N LEU A 250 -7.01 -19.62 20.44
CA LEU A 250 -8.44 -19.31 20.39
C LEU A 250 -8.64 -18.11 19.45
#